data_AF-A0A351GJG3-F1
#
_entry.id   AF-A0A351GJG3-F1
#
_cell.length_a   1.000
_cell.length_b   1.000
_cell.length_c   1.000
_cell.angle_alpha   90.00
_cell.angle_beta   90.00
_cell.angle_gamma   90.00
#
_symmetry.space_group_name_H-M   'P 1'
#
loop_
_entity.id
_entity.type
_entity.pdbx_description
1 polymer ?
#
loop_
_entity_poly.entity_id
_entity_poly.type
_entity_poly.pdbx_seq_one_letter_code
_entity_poly.pdbx_strand_id
1 'polypeptide(L)'
;MPITQTITYVKEQLADAEGGHDWWHIERVWKTAKHIAKSEDVDLLVVELGALLHDIADSKFHGGDETVGPRKARVFMQTLEINEEVITHVI
;
A
#
# COMPACT_ATOMS: atom_id res chain seq x y z
N MET A 1 -5.51 -10.40 -10.04
CA MET A 1 -4.60 -10.78 -8.92
C MET A 1 -4.44 -9.54 -8.06
N PRO A 2 -4.72 -9.62 -6.75
CA PRO A 2 -4.85 -8.46 -5.85
C PRO A 2 -3.67 -7.47 -5.95
N ILE A 3 -2.45 -7.99 -6.06
CA ILE A 3 -1.23 -7.18 -6.18
C ILE A 3 -1.20 -6.33 -7.47
N THR A 4 -1.56 -6.90 -8.62
CA THR A 4 -1.58 -6.15 -9.89
C THR A 4 -2.59 -5.00 -9.85
N GLN A 5 -3.77 -5.25 -9.27
CA GLN A 5 -4.80 -4.22 -9.10
C GLN A 5 -4.34 -3.14 -8.12
N THR A 6 -3.64 -3.53 -7.05
CA THR A 6 -3.04 -2.62 -6.08
C THR A 6 -1.97 -1.74 -6.72
N ILE A 7 -1.09 -2.31 -7.55
CA ILE A 7 -0.07 -1.56 -8.30
C ILE A 7 -0.72 -0.52 -9.21
N THR A 8 -1.75 -0.90 -9.97
CA THR A 8 -2.47 0.03 -10.84
C THR A 8 -3.10 1.15 -10.02
N TYR A 9 -3.80 0.81 -8.94
CA TYR A 9 -4.42 1.78 -8.06
C TYR A 9 -3.41 2.77 -7.49
N VAL A 10 -2.28 2.29 -6.96
CA VAL A 10 -1.25 3.17 -6.38
C VAL A 10 -0.65 4.08 -7.44
N LYS A 11 -0.38 3.58 -8.65
CA LYS A 11 0.09 4.41 -9.77
C LYS A 11 -0.89 5.53 -10.13
N GLU A 12 -2.19 5.22 -10.13
CA GLU A 12 -3.23 6.21 -10.38
C GLU A 12 -3.32 7.24 -9.24
N GLN A 13 -3.21 6.82 -7.98
CA GLN A 13 -3.25 7.73 -6.83
C GLN A 13 -2.03 8.66 -6.77
N LEU A 14 -0.87 8.21 -7.28
CA LEU A 14 0.39 8.96 -7.25
C LEU A 14 0.72 9.62 -8.60
N ALA A 15 -0.22 9.65 -9.55
CA ALA A 15 0.03 10.19 -10.89
C ALA A 15 0.47 11.67 -10.88
N ASP A 16 -0.06 12.44 -9.92
CA ASP A 16 0.25 13.87 -9.73
C ASP A 16 1.12 14.12 -8.48
N ALA A 17 1.68 13.07 -7.87
CA ALA A 17 2.53 13.21 -6.69
C ALA A 17 3.88 13.81 -7.07
N GLU A 18 4.29 14.88 -6.38
CA GLU A 18 5.59 15.52 -6.56
C GLU A 18 6.61 15.04 -5.51
N GLY A 19 7.90 15.02 -5.88
CA GLY A 19 8.99 14.74 -4.95
C GLY A 19 9.14 13.26 -4.59
N GLY A 20 9.65 12.97 -3.39
CA GLY A 20 10.00 11.61 -2.94
C GLY A 20 8.83 10.65 -2.68
N HIS A 21 7.60 11.02 -3.05
CA HIS A 21 6.36 10.26 -2.81
C HIS A 21 5.73 9.71 -4.11
N ASP A 22 6.53 9.60 -5.16
CA ASP A 22 6.09 9.08 -6.45
C ASP A 22 5.99 7.54 -6.46
N TRP A 23 5.50 7.01 -7.57
CA TRP A 23 5.45 5.56 -7.81
C TRP A 23 6.81 4.88 -7.60
N TRP A 24 7.92 5.56 -7.92
CA TRP A 24 9.25 4.96 -7.83
C TRP A 24 9.68 4.74 -6.38
N HIS A 25 9.28 5.60 -5.45
CA HIS A 25 9.43 5.36 -4.02
C HIS A 25 8.72 4.08 -3.59
N ILE A 26 7.42 3.99 -3.87
CA ILE A 26 6.63 2.80 -3.52
C ILE A 26 7.22 1.54 -4.16
N GLU A 27 7.62 1.61 -5.44
CA GLU A 27 8.14 0.46 -6.15
C GLU A 27 9.41 -0.09 -5.50
N ARG A 28 10.33 0.78 -5.06
CA ARG A 28 11.55 0.36 -4.35
C ARG A 28 11.22 -0.30 -3.01
N VAL A 29 10.31 0.30 -2.24
CA VAL A 29 9.87 -0.26 -0.94
C VAL A 29 9.22 -1.62 -1.14
N TRP A 30 8.27 -1.73 -2.07
CA TRP A 30 7.58 -2.98 -2.38
C TRP A 30 8.54 -4.08 -2.86
N LYS A 31 9.44 -3.78 -3.82
CA LYS A 31 10.41 -4.78 -4.30
C LYS A 31 11.37 -5.23 -3.19
N THR A 32 11.78 -4.32 -2.31
CA THR A 32 12.66 -4.63 -1.18
C THR A 32 11.93 -5.49 -0.14
N ALA A 33 10.73 -5.09 0.26
CA ALA A 33 9.90 -5.82 1.22
C ALA A 33 9.57 -7.24 0.70
N LYS A 34 9.17 -7.36 -0.57
CA LYS A 34 8.94 -8.64 -1.24
C LYS A 34 10.20 -9.50 -1.31
N HIS A 35 11.38 -8.90 -1.49
CA HIS A 35 12.64 -9.65 -1.51
C HIS A 35 12.97 -10.22 -0.13
N ILE A 36 12.86 -9.40 0.92
CA ILE A 36 13.09 -9.81 2.31
C ILE A 36 12.09 -10.90 2.71
N ALA A 37 10.80 -10.71 2.44
CA ALA A 37 9.74 -11.65 2.80
C ALA A 37 9.91 -13.06 2.20
N LYS A 38 10.74 -13.24 1.15
CA LYS A 38 11.03 -14.57 0.60
C LYS A 38 11.88 -15.44 1.54
N SER A 39 12.63 -14.84 2.45
CA SER A 39 13.45 -15.56 3.44
C SER A 39 12.86 -15.60 4.83
N GLU A 40 11.74 -14.92 5.06
CA GLU A 40 11.09 -14.80 6.37
C GLU A 40 9.80 -15.64 6.42
N ASP A 41 9.43 -16.11 7.61
CA ASP A 41 8.16 -16.80 7.85
C ASP A 41 7.03 -15.76 8.03
N VAL A 42 6.57 -15.21 6.90
CA VAL A 42 5.57 -14.12 6.86
C VAL A 42 4.55 -14.34 5.75
N ASP A 43 3.36 -13.74 5.91
CA ASP A 43 2.37 -13.70 4.84
C ASP A 43 2.78 -12.69 3.75
N LEU A 44 3.17 -13.23 2.60
CA LEU A 44 3.63 -12.42 1.47
C LEU A 44 2.54 -11.46 0.95
N LEU A 45 1.26 -11.84 1.01
CA LEU A 45 0.17 -10.96 0.57
C LEU A 45 0.07 -9.74 1.48
N VAL A 46 0.13 -9.93 2.80
CA VAL A 46 0.12 -8.83 3.78
C VAL A 46 1.31 -7.90 3.56
N VAL A 47 2.52 -8.46 3.40
CA VAL A 47 3.73 -7.65 3.18
C VAL A 47 3.64 -6.84 1.89
N GLU A 48 3.21 -7.46 0.79
CA GLU A 48 3.10 -6.76 -0.49
C GLU A 48 2.02 -5.67 -0.45
N LEU A 49 0.86 -5.92 0.15
CA LEU A 49 -0.21 -4.93 0.31
C LEU A 49 0.21 -3.77 1.21
N GLY A 50 0.80 -4.06 2.37
CA GLY A 50 1.31 -3.04 3.28
C GLY A 50 2.35 -2.15 2.61
N ALA A 51 3.32 -2.75 1.92
CA ALA A 51 4.36 -1.98 1.22
C ALA A 51 3.81 -1.13 0.07
N LEU A 52 2.81 -1.61 -0.67
CA LEU A 52 2.19 -0.85 -1.76
C LEU A 52 1.29 0.28 -1.25
N LEU A 53 0.60 0.08 -0.13
CA LEU A 53 -0.41 1.01 0.38
C LEU A 53 0.11 1.99 1.45
N HIS A 54 1.34 1.83 1.95
CA HIS A 54 1.84 2.60 3.11
C HIS A 54 1.84 4.13 2.95
N ASP A 55 1.90 4.64 1.72
CA ASP A 55 2.05 6.09 1.43
C ASP A 55 0.95 6.66 0.51
N ILE A 56 -0.19 5.96 0.35
CA ILE A 56 -1.25 6.35 -0.60
C ILE A 56 -2.03 7.63 -0.23
N ALA A 57 -1.79 8.14 0.97
CA ALA A 57 -2.33 9.40 1.49
C ALA A 57 -1.44 9.90 2.63
N ASP A 58 -0.30 10.51 2.28
CA ASP A 58 0.61 11.12 3.26
C ASP A 58 -0.13 12.22 4.03
N SER A 59 -0.18 12.07 5.35
CA SER A 59 -0.88 12.99 6.27
C SER A 59 -0.34 14.41 6.20
N LYS A 60 0.90 14.62 5.72
CA LYS A 60 1.48 15.96 5.48
C LYS A 60 0.66 16.80 4.51
N PHE A 61 -0.08 16.17 3.59
CA PHE A 61 -0.98 16.85 2.64
C PHE A 61 -2.44 16.87 3.10
N HIS A 62 -2.76 16.20 4.21
CA HIS A 62 -4.11 16.12 4.79
C HIS A 62 -4.24 16.81 6.15
N GLY A 63 -3.43 17.84 6.39
CA GLY A 63 -3.49 18.61 7.63
C GLY A 63 -3.04 17.83 8.87
N GLY A 64 -2.21 16.80 8.69
CA GLY A 64 -1.73 15.93 9.76
C GLY A 64 -2.68 14.80 10.15
N ASP A 65 -3.78 14.56 9.41
CA ASP A 65 -4.68 13.44 9.68
C ASP A 65 -4.09 12.11 9.18
N GLU A 66 -3.46 11.38 10.11
CA GLU A 66 -2.87 10.06 9.87
C GLU A 66 -3.92 8.96 9.59
N THR A 67 -5.22 9.23 9.80
CA THR A 67 -6.28 8.22 9.59
C THR A 67 -6.73 8.13 8.13
N VAL A 68 -6.34 9.08 7.27
CA VAL A 68 -6.76 9.12 5.86
C VAL A 68 -6.18 7.95 5.07
N GLY A 69 -4.89 7.66 5.26
CA GLY A 69 -4.18 6.52 4.63
C GLY A 69 -4.84 5.18 4.93
N PRO A 70 -4.92 4.75 6.21
CA PRO A 70 -5.57 3.50 6.61
C PRO A 70 -7.01 3.36 6.09
N ARG A 71 -7.79 4.45 6.10
CA ARG A 71 -9.18 4.44 5.62
C ARG A 71 -9.26 4.19 4.11
N LYS A 72 -8.42 4.88 3.33
CA LYS A 72 -8.35 4.73 1.88
C LYS A 72 -7.87 3.33 1.49
N ALA A 73 -6.86 2.80 2.20
CA ALA A 73 -6.34 1.45 2.02
C ALA A 73 -7.42 0.40 2.31
N ARG A 74 -8.14 0.53 3.43
CA ARG A 74 -9.26 -0.34 3.79
C ARG A 74 -10.34 -0.36 2.71
N VAL A 75 -10.83 0.81 2.29
CA VAL A 75 -11.87 0.92 1.26
C VAL A 75 -11.41 0.23 -0.03
N PHE A 76 -10.17 0.49 -0.46
CA PHE A 76 -9.62 -0.13 -1.66
C PHE A 76 -9.54 -1.66 -1.53
N MET A 77 -8.99 -2.20 -0.44
CA MET A 77 -8.91 -3.66 -0.22
C MET A 77 -10.28 -4.33 -0.15
N GLN A 78 -11.31 -3.64 0.37
CA GLN A 78 -12.69 -4.14 0.34
C GLN A 78 -13.23 -4.28 -1.09
N THR A 79 -12.85 -3.39 -2.02
CA THR A 79 -13.23 -3.55 -3.45
C THR A 79 -12.57 -4.74 -4.13
N LEU A 80 -11.47 -5.24 -3.56
CA LEU A 80 -10.76 -6.43 -4.01
C LEU A 80 -11.26 -7.71 -3.32
N GLU A 81 -12.30 -7.60 -2.48
CA GLU A 81 -12.85 -8.72 -1.69
C GLU A 81 -11.80 -9.41 -0.81
N ILE A 82 -10.84 -8.65 -0.29
CA ILE A 82 -9.82 -9.17 0.64
C ILE A 82 -10.46 -9.45 2.01
N ASN A 83 -10.08 -10.57 2.62
CA ASN A 83 -10.55 -10.98 3.94
C ASN A 83 -10.25 -9.92 5.01
N GLU A 84 -11.20 -9.73 5.94
CA GLU A 84 -11.09 -8.73 7.01
C GLU A 84 -9.84 -8.92 7.90
N GLU A 85 -9.39 -10.17 8.08
CA GLU A 85 -8.16 -10.49 8.82
C GLU A 85 -6.91 -9.90 8.13
N VAL A 86 -6.82 -10.02 6.81
CA VAL A 86 -5.72 -9.45 6.02
C VAL A 86 -5.81 -7.93 6.01
N ILE A 87 -7.01 -7.36 5.84
CA ILE A 87 -7.23 -5.91 5.89
C ILE A 87 -6.76 -5.34 7.22
N THR A 88 -7.10 -6.00 8.33
CA THR A 88 -6.75 -5.55 9.68
C THR A 88 -5.25 -5.70 9.96
N HIS A 89 -4.58 -6.68 9.35
CA HIS A 89 -3.12 -6.82 9.49
C HIS A 89 -2.37 -5.74 8.69
N VAL A 90 -2.90 -5.31 7.55
CA VAL A 90 -2.24 -4.33 6.68
C VAL A 90 -2.28 -2.90 7.21
N ILE A 91 -3.31 -2.51 7.98
CA ILE A 91 -3.59 -1.11 8.37
C ILE A 91 -3.46 -0.82 9.86
#